data_AF-A0A932X3E9-F1
#
_entry.id   AF-A0A932X3E9-F1
#
_cell.length_a   1.000
_cell.length_b   1.000
_cell.length_c   1.000
_cell.angle_alpha   90.00
_cell.angle_beta   90.00
_cell.angle_gamma   90.00
#
_symmetry.space_group_name_H-M   'P 1'
#
loop_
_entity.id
_entity.type
_entity.pdbx_description
1 polymer ?
#
loop_
_entity_poly.entity_id
_entity_poly.type
_entity_poly.pdbx_seq_one_letter_code
_entity_poly.pdbx_strand_id
1 'polypeptide(L)'
;MINLVLSCGLAVSQETLNGVPASLVDYPDTIVHNAKLVTMDDATVAINSSAGTIAQAMAVRDGKILAVGTNAQILAMAGPRTEKIDVKGRMVMPGIIDTHDHAHAEIANRYQDAHPDPSQTLVKVYQLPAGRTDAERVSIVTAAIQQHVRSTSPGTFAMITLGDPPRDPNATGLEAVLAPTVAWLYEGGFLKEKIDSLAPNHPIQLRNAATMVANEAFVQGLAKYYGKATKEGMHMDEMGRVRENIRQYD
;
A
#
# COMPACT_ATOMS: atom_id res chain seq x y z
N MET A 1 32.87 31.86 32.61
CA MET A 1 32.55 31.37 31.26
C MET A 1 33.27 30.05 31.05
N ILE A 2 32.52 29.08 30.53
CA ILE A 2 32.92 27.73 30.06
C ILE A 2 33.30 26.75 31.19
N ASN A 3 32.28 26.06 31.70
CA ASN A 3 32.44 24.81 32.45
C ASN A 3 32.49 23.64 31.46
N LEU A 4 33.66 23.02 31.41
CA LEU A 4 33.89 21.68 30.90
C LEU A 4 33.41 20.70 31.98
N VAL A 5 32.43 19.84 31.70
CA VAL A 5 32.09 18.73 32.62
C VAL A 5 32.36 17.42 31.90
N LEU A 6 33.45 16.81 32.37
CA LEU A 6 33.94 15.47 32.09
C LEU A 6 32.93 14.45 32.66
N SER A 7 32.25 13.65 31.83
CA SER A 7 31.44 12.53 32.32
C SER A 7 32.35 11.32 32.57
N CYS A 8 32.77 11.20 33.83
CA CYS A 8 33.45 10.03 34.35
C CYS A 8 32.48 8.84 34.36
N GLY A 9 32.93 7.67 33.88
CA GLY A 9 32.19 6.42 33.99
C GLY A 9 31.93 6.07 35.45
N LEU A 10 30.66 5.88 35.79
CA LEU A 10 30.24 5.30 37.06
C LEU A 10 29.29 4.15 36.74
N ALA A 11 29.71 2.95 37.13
CA ALA A 11 28.83 1.81 37.29
C ALA A 11 27.76 2.18 38.32
N VAL A 12 26.56 2.52 37.84
CA VAL A 12 25.41 2.69 38.72
C VAL A 12 24.88 1.29 39.00
N SER A 13 25.15 0.82 40.22
CA SER A 13 24.43 -0.28 40.84
C SER A 13 22.93 -0.08 40.66
N GLN A 14 22.24 -1.17 40.34
CA GLN A 14 20.79 -1.26 40.28
C GLN A 14 20.21 -0.92 41.67
N GLU A 15 20.07 0.37 42.00
CA GLU A 15 19.14 0.79 43.05
C GLU A 15 17.76 0.46 42.51
N THR A 16 17.20 -0.64 42.99
CA THR A 16 15.77 -0.85 42.98
C THR A 16 15.14 0.42 43.53
N LEU A 17 14.41 1.15 42.69
CA LEU A 17 13.60 2.32 43.06
C LEU A 17 12.50 1.87 44.05
N ASN A 18 12.90 1.56 45.27
CA ASN A 18 12.02 1.13 46.34
C ASN A 18 11.19 2.35 46.75
N GLY A 19 9.91 2.37 46.32
CA GLY A 19 8.95 3.40 46.70
C GLY A 19 8.43 4.25 45.55
N VAL A 20 8.94 4.11 44.32
CA VAL A 20 8.27 4.68 43.14
C VAL A 20 7.16 3.71 42.73
N PRO A 21 5.89 4.13 42.73
CA PRO A 21 4.80 3.33 42.19
C PRO A 21 5.15 2.83 40.79
N ALA A 22 4.94 1.55 40.49
CA ALA A 22 5.22 1.00 39.15
C ALA A 22 4.46 1.73 38.03
N SER A 23 3.42 2.50 38.35
CA SER A 23 2.69 3.39 37.43
C SER A 23 3.46 4.66 37.03
N LEU A 24 4.52 5.01 37.76
CA LEU A 24 5.40 6.16 37.49
C LEU A 24 6.73 5.75 36.82
N VAL A 25 6.94 4.45 36.60
CA VAL A 25 8.13 3.93 35.90
C VAL A 25 7.72 3.47 34.51
N ASP A 26 8.30 4.09 33.49
CA ASP A 26 8.00 3.76 32.10
C ASP A 26 8.77 2.52 31.62
N TYR A 27 8.33 1.35 32.08
CA TYR A 27 8.83 0.07 31.57
C TYR A 27 8.36 -0.19 30.13
N PRO A 28 9.15 -0.90 29.31
CA PRO A 28 8.68 -1.42 28.04
C PRO A 28 7.61 -2.49 28.23
N ASP A 29 6.65 -2.55 27.32
CA ASP A 29 5.65 -3.62 27.27
C ASP A 29 6.30 -4.91 26.75
N THR A 30 7.17 -4.79 25.74
CA THR A 30 7.85 -5.92 25.09
C THR A 30 9.34 -5.64 24.93
N ILE A 31 10.15 -6.66 25.21
CA ILE A 31 11.57 -6.72 24.83
C ILE A 31 11.75 -7.89 23.87
N VAL A 32 12.31 -7.61 22.70
CA VAL A 32 12.81 -8.64 21.78
C VAL A 32 14.31 -8.72 21.94
N HIS A 33 14.86 -9.90 22.21
CA HIS A 33 16.28 -10.07 22.50
C HIS A 33 16.87 -11.34 21.88
N ASN A 34 18.19 -11.44 21.94
CA ASN A 34 18.99 -12.48 21.28
C ASN A 34 18.75 -12.47 19.77
N ALA A 35 18.67 -11.28 19.18
CA ALA A 35 18.38 -11.06 17.78
C ALA A 35 19.63 -10.70 16.98
N LYS A 36 19.53 -10.85 15.65
CA LYS A 36 20.22 -9.99 14.69
C LYS A 36 19.22 -8.90 14.29
N LEU A 37 19.14 -7.83 15.09
CA LEU A 37 18.18 -6.74 14.88
C LEU A 37 18.75 -5.73 13.88
N VAL A 38 18.21 -5.72 12.66
CA VAL A 38 18.59 -4.78 11.61
C VAL A 38 17.71 -3.54 11.72
N THR A 39 18.31 -2.35 11.87
CA THR A 39 17.54 -1.11 12.11
C THR A 39 17.20 -0.35 10.84
N MET A 40 17.96 -0.51 9.74
CA MET A 40 17.82 0.29 8.52
C MET A 40 17.91 1.81 8.80
N ASP A 41 18.75 2.21 9.75
CA ASP A 41 18.93 3.60 10.19
C ASP A 41 20.03 4.37 9.43
N ASP A 42 20.67 3.73 8.44
CA ASP A 42 21.58 4.41 7.54
C ASP A 42 20.78 5.24 6.53
N ALA A 43 20.90 6.57 6.62
CA ALA A 43 20.21 7.51 5.74
C ALA A 43 20.84 7.62 4.33
N THR A 44 21.92 6.88 4.04
CA THR A 44 22.54 6.91 2.72
C THR A 44 21.65 6.23 1.67
N VAL A 45 21.13 7.06 0.76
CA VAL A 45 20.30 6.63 -0.37
C VAL A 45 21.23 6.23 -1.53
N ALA A 46 21.91 5.10 -1.39
CA ALA A 46 22.72 4.50 -2.45
C ALA A 46 22.39 3.02 -2.61
N ILE A 47 22.42 2.52 -3.85
CA ILE A 47 22.25 1.09 -4.10
C ILE A 47 23.42 0.34 -3.44
N ASN A 48 23.14 -0.72 -2.68
CA ASN A 48 24.10 -1.50 -1.89
C ASN A 48 24.78 -0.72 -0.73
N SER A 49 24.10 0.29 -0.16
CA SER A 49 24.54 0.90 1.10
C SER A 49 24.35 -0.04 2.30
N SER A 50 24.93 0.33 3.44
CA SER A 50 24.81 -0.44 4.68
C SER A 50 23.36 -0.47 5.16
N ALA A 51 22.94 -1.58 5.77
CA ALA A 51 21.64 -1.69 6.44
C ALA A 51 21.58 -0.96 7.81
N GLY A 52 22.62 -0.17 8.13
CA GLY A 52 22.75 0.54 9.40
C GLY A 52 23.16 -0.36 10.55
N THR A 53 22.65 -0.05 11.74
CA THR A 53 22.98 -0.75 12.99
C THR A 53 22.46 -2.18 13.01
N ILE A 54 23.31 -3.12 13.42
CA ILE A 54 22.94 -4.50 13.78
C ILE A 54 23.02 -4.65 15.29
N ALA A 55 21.88 -4.55 15.97
CA ALA A 55 21.75 -4.66 17.42
C ALA A 55 21.34 -6.08 17.86
N GLN A 56 21.33 -6.32 19.17
CA GLN A 56 20.98 -7.62 19.74
C GLN A 56 19.57 -7.66 20.35
N ALA A 57 19.04 -6.50 20.74
CA ALA A 57 17.75 -6.40 21.39
C ALA A 57 17.09 -5.02 21.17
N MET A 58 15.77 -4.96 21.32
CA MET A 58 14.97 -3.73 21.36
C MET A 58 13.91 -3.78 22.47
N ALA A 59 13.61 -2.61 23.01
CA ALA A 59 12.51 -2.36 23.94
C ALA A 59 11.41 -1.58 23.22
N VAL A 60 10.16 -2.05 23.34
CA VAL A 60 8.97 -1.48 22.71
C VAL A 60 7.93 -1.14 23.77
N ARG A 61 7.27 -0.01 23.60
CA ARG A 61 6.13 0.42 24.41
C ARG A 61 5.13 1.17 23.56
N ASP A 62 3.83 0.91 23.75
CA ASP A 62 2.75 1.61 23.03
C ASP A 62 2.99 1.61 21.50
N GLY A 63 3.49 0.50 20.95
CA GLY A 63 3.81 0.34 19.53
C GLY A 63 5.06 1.08 19.03
N LYS A 64 5.83 1.73 19.91
CA LYS A 64 7.02 2.51 19.57
C LYS A 64 8.30 1.89 20.14
N ILE A 65 9.40 2.01 19.40
CA ILE A 65 10.72 1.59 19.86
C ILE A 65 11.22 2.62 20.87
N LEU A 66 11.44 2.20 22.11
CA LEU A 66 12.04 3.03 23.16
C LEU A 66 13.57 3.03 23.08
N ALA A 67 14.17 1.87 22.81
CA ALA A 67 15.62 1.71 22.75
C ALA A 67 16.01 0.47 21.93
N VAL A 68 17.22 0.53 21.36
CA VAL A 68 17.91 -0.59 20.71
C VAL A 68 19.32 -0.72 21.28
N GLY A 69 19.85 -1.93 21.40
CA GLY A 69 21.19 -2.12 21.95
C GLY A 69 21.61 -3.57 22.15
N THR A 70 22.55 -3.78 23.07
CA THR A 70 22.98 -5.13 23.48
C THR A 70 21.89 -5.84 24.28
N ASN A 71 21.96 -7.17 24.35
CA ASN A 71 21.05 -7.97 25.17
C ASN A 71 21.04 -7.49 26.64
N ALA A 72 22.21 -7.23 27.21
CA ALA A 72 22.34 -6.84 28.61
C ALA A 72 21.69 -5.48 28.90
N GLN A 73 21.94 -4.48 28.06
CA GLN A 73 21.38 -3.13 28.22
C GLN A 73 19.86 -3.14 28.17
N ILE A 74 19.28 -3.81 27.17
CA ILE A 74 17.84 -3.81 26.95
C ILE A 74 17.12 -4.69 27.96
N LEU A 75 17.65 -5.87 28.30
CA LEU A 75 17.05 -6.75 29.31
C LEU A 75 17.02 -6.12 30.71
N ALA A 76 17.97 -5.23 31.03
CA ALA A 76 17.99 -4.48 32.28
C ALA A 76 16.82 -3.47 32.40
N MET A 77 16.21 -3.07 31.27
CA MET A 77 15.04 -2.19 31.24
C MET A 77 13.73 -2.92 31.59
N ALA A 78 13.74 -4.24 31.70
CA ALA A 78 12.53 -5.02 31.91
C ALA A 78 11.86 -4.72 33.27
N GLY A 79 10.57 -4.38 33.23
CA GLY A 79 9.71 -4.29 34.40
C GLY A 79 9.02 -5.61 34.74
N PRO A 80 8.23 -5.64 35.83
CA PRO A 80 7.52 -6.84 36.28
C PRO A 80 6.53 -7.42 35.27
N ARG A 81 6.02 -6.59 34.35
CA ARG A 81 5.04 -6.99 33.31
C ARG A 81 5.62 -7.00 31.89
N THR A 82 6.91 -6.72 31.72
CA THR A 82 7.53 -6.70 30.40
C THR A 82 7.59 -8.12 29.84
N GLU A 83 6.98 -8.34 28.67
CA GLU A 83 7.13 -9.56 27.91
C GLU A 83 8.53 -9.63 27.31
N LYS A 84 9.20 -10.78 27.43
CA LYS A 84 10.54 -11.01 26.88
C LYS A 84 10.48 -12.08 25.80
N ILE A 85 10.81 -11.71 24.58
CA ILE A 85 10.80 -12.57 23.40
C ILE A 85 12.25 -12.90 23.04
N ASP A 86 12.68 -14.12 23.35
CA ASP A 86 13.96 -14.67 22.90
C ASP A 86 13.82 -15.21 21.48
N VAL A 87 14.42 -14.52 20.50
CA VAL A 87 14.36 -14.94 19.09
C VAL A 87 15.47 -15.91 18.70
N LYS A 88 16.28 -16.39 19.64
CA LYS A 88 17.25 -17.50 19.45
C LYS A 88 18.23 -17.27 18.30
N GLY A 89 18.77 -16.06 18.20
CA GLY A 89 19.74 -15.65 17.18
C GLY A 89 19.12 -15.34 15.81
N ARG A 90 17.80 -15.37 15.67
CA ARG A 90 17.10 -15.05 14.42
C ARG A 90 17.17 -13.55 14.11
N MET A 91 16.97 -13.24 12.84
CA MET A 91 16.90 -11.88 12.35
C MET A 91 15.57 -11.24 12.72
N VAL A 92 15.63 -9.97 13.11
CA VAL A 92 14.47 -9.08 13.24
C VAL A 92 14.77 -7.89 12.34
N MET A 93 13.82 -7.52 11.49
CA MET A 93 13.95 -6.41 10.55
C MET A 93 12.68 -5.57 10.57
N PRO A 94 12.72 -4.32 10.10
CA PRO A 94 11.51 -3.52 9.94
C PRO A 94 10.50 -4.26 9.06
N GLY A 95 9.22 -4.05 9.32
CA GLY A 95 8.17 -4.51 8.42
C GLY A 95 8.38 -3.93 7.02
N ILE A 96 8.11 -4.72 5.99
CA ILE A 96 8.17 -4.24 4.62
C ILE A 96 7.05 -3.23 4.41
N ILE A 97 7.42 -2.02 3.99
CA ILE A 97 6.47 -1.01 3.53
C ILE A 97 6.34 -1.19 2.02
N ASP A 98 5.20 -1.70 1.60
CA ASP A 98 4.83 -1.65 0.19
C ASP A 98 4.28 -0.26 -0.14
N THR A 99 5.06 0.53 -0.86
CA THR A 99 4.71 1.91 -1.22
C THR A 99 3.90 2.00 -2.52
N HIS A 100 3.77 0.90 -3.26
CA HIS A 100 3.01 0.86 -4.52
C HIS A 100 2.58 -0.58 -4.82
N ASP A 101 1.30 -0.86 -4.59
CA ASP A 101 0.66 -2.12 -4.93
C ASP A 101 -0.50 -1.88 -5.90
N HIS A 102 -0.91 -2.93 -6.59
CA HIS A 102 -2.14 -3.00 -7.36
C HIS A 102 -3.05 -4.07 -6.75
N ALA A 103 -3.45 -3.86 -5.48
CA ALA A 103 -4.20 -4.84 -4.69
C ALA A 103 -5.46 -5.37 -5.40
N HIS A 104 -6.11 -4.51 -6.20
CA HIS A 104 -7.27 -4.86 -7.02
C HIS A 104 -6.96 -5.96 -8.07
N ALA A 105 -5.76 -5.97 -8.64
CA ALA A 105 -5.34 -6.96 -9.63
C ALA A 105 -4.99 -8.31 -8.96
N GLU A 106 -4.28 -8.28 -7.83
CA GLU A 106 -3.89 -9.50 -7.11
C GLU A 106 -5.11 -10.27 -6.60
N ILE A 107 -6.09 -9.58 -6.03
CA ILE A 107 -7.25 -10.28 -5.47
C ILE A 107 -8.19 -10.79 -6.59
N ALA A 108 -8.23 -10.13 -7.75
CA ALA A 108 -8.89 -10.68 -8.94
C ALA A 108 -8.24 -11.99 -9.39
N ASN A 109 -6.90 -12.05 -9.41
CA ASN A 109 -6.16 -13.27 -9.74
C ASN A 109 -6.46 -14.39 -8.74
N ARG A 110 -6.43 -14.10 -7.43
CA ARG A 110 -6.72 -15.09 -6.38
C ARG A 110 -8.14 -15.66 -6.47
N TYR A 111 -9.12 -14.82 -6.79
CA TYR A 111 -10.49 -15.31 -6.98
C TYR A 111 -10.56 -16.25 -8.18
N GLN A 112 -9.91 -15.90 -9.30
CA GLN A 112 -9.85 -16.73 -10.50
C GLN A 112 -9.17 -18.08 -10.22
N ASP A 113 -8.07 -18.10 -9.47
CA ASP A 113 -7.37 -19.33 -9.07
C ASP A 113 -8.27 -20.25 -8.25
N ALA A 114 -9.10 -19.68 -7.38
CA ALA A 114 -10.05 -20.43 -6.57
C ALA A 114 -11.31 -20.89 -7.36
N HIS A 115 -11.57 -20.31 -8.54
CA HIS A 115 -12.75 -20.58 -9.36
C HIS A 115 -12.35 -20.86 -10.83
N PRO A 116 -11.73 -22.01 -11.13
CA PRO A 116 -11.06 -22.27 -12.41
C PRO A 116 -12.02 -22.53 -13.60
N ASP A 117 -13.34 -22.50 -13.40
CA ASP A 117 -14.30 -22.66 -14.50
C ASP A 117 -14.20 -21.46 -15.46
N PRO A 118 -13.77 -21.65 -16.72
CA PRO A 118 -13.58 -20.56 -17.68
C PRO A 118 -14.86 -19.76 -17.93
N SER A 119 -16.03 -20.40 -17.79
CA SER A 119 -17.34 -19.76 -17.96
C SER A 119 -17.75 -18.88 -16.76
N GLN A 120 -17.09 -19.05 -15.61
CA GLN A 120 -17.33 -18.31 -14.36
C GLN A 120 -16.24 -17.26 -14.06
N THR A 121 -15.46 -16.90 -15.08
CA THR A 121 -14.44 -15.86 -14.98
C THR A 121 -15.02 -14.59 -14.36
N LEU A 122 -14.47 -14.20 -13.20
CA LEU A 122 -14.92 -13.01 -12.47
C LEU A 122 -14.60 -11.73 -13.25
N VAL A 123 -13.46 -11.72 -13.96
CA VAL A 123 -12.95 -10.54 -14.68
C VAL A 123 -12.72 -10.86 -16.16
N LYS A 124 -13.45 -10.18 -17.05
CA LYS A 124 -13.15 -10.20 -18.49
C LYS A 124 -12.27 -9.01 -18.87
N VAL A 125 -11.18 -9.29 -19.57
CA VAL A 125 -10.22 -8.28 -20.04
C VAL A 125 -10.52 -7.91 -21.50
N TYR A 126 -10.58 -6.61 -21.79
CA TYR A 126 -10.73 -6.06 -23.13
C TYR A 126 -9.52 -5.18 -23.44
N GLN A 127 -8.75 -5.53 -24.47
CA GLN A 127 -7.63 -4.71 -24.93
C GLN A 127 -8.06 -3.87 -26.12
N LEU A 128 -8.05 -2.54 -25.98
CA LEU A 128 -8.46 -1.62 -27.04
C LEU A 128 -7.23 -1.15 -27.84
N PRO A 129 -7.37 -0.99 -29.18
CA PRO A 129 -6.25 -0.62 -30.04
C PRO A 129 -5.75 0.80 -29.78
N ALA A 130 -4.44 1.00 -29.94
CA ALA A 130 -3.80 2.31 -29.94
C ALA A 130 -4.14 3.14 -31.19
N GLY A 131 -3.71 4.42 -31.20
CA GLY A 131 -3.72 5.24 -32.42
C GLY A 131 -5.08 5.79 -32.84
N ARG A 132 -6.02 5.91 -31.90
CA ARG A 132 -7.37 6.42 -32.14
C ARG A 132 -7.50 7.88 -31.72
N THR A 133 -8.31 8.65 -32.45
CA THR A 133 -8.77 9.97 -32.00
C THR A 133 -9.61 9.85 -30.74
N ASP A 134 -9.73 10.92 -29.97
CA ASP A 134 -10.54 10.93 -28.74
C ASP A 134 -11.99 10.49 -29.00
N ALA A 135 -12.62 10.99 -30.07
CA ALA A 135 -13.97 10.62 -30.44
C ALA A 135 -14.11 9.12 -30.76
N GLU A 136 -13.13 8.56 -31.50
CA GLU A 136 -13.09 7.12 -31.76
C GLU A 136 -12.86 6.32 -30.47
N ARG A 137 -11.98 6.79 -29.57
CA ARG A 137 -11.76 6.14 -28.26
C ARG A 137 -13.05 6.08 -27.47
N VAL A 138 -13.80 7.18 -27.38
CA VAL A 138 -15.10 7.22 -26.70
C VAL A 138 -16.07 6.19 -27.30
N SER A 139 -16.16 6.11 -28.63
CA SER A 139 -17.03 5.16 -29.32
C SER A 139 -16.64 3.70 -29.06
N ILE A 140 -15.35 3.39 -29.14
CA ILE A 140 -14.83 2.02 -28.94
C ILE A 140 -15.01 1.59 -27.48
N VAL A 141 -14.71 2.45 -26.51
CA VAL A 141 -14.96 2.17 -25.08
C VAL A 141 -16.44 1.95 -24.83
N THR A 142 -17.31 2.79 -25.38
CA THR A 142 -18.77 2.65 -25.25
C THR A 142 -19.25 1.30 -25.80
N ALA A 143 -18.77 0.91 -26.98
CA ALA A 143 -19.12 -0.36 -27.60
C ALA A 143 -18.62 -1.56 -26.78
N ALA A 144 -17.40 -1.49 -26.23
CA ALA A 144 -16.84 -2.54 -25.38
C ALA A 144 -17.68 -2.75 -24.11
N ILE A 145 -18.07 -1.65 -23.43
CA ILE A 145 -18.94 -1.72 -22.23
C ILE A 145 -20.29 -2.35 -22.61
N GLN A 146 -20.92 -1.87 -23.68
CA GLN A 146 -22.22 -2.40 -24.13
C GLN A 146 -22.15 -3.88 -24.51
N GLN A 147 -21.09 -4.30 -25.19
CA GLN A 147 -20.86 -5.70 -25.52
C GLN A 147 -20.69 -6.54 -24.25
N HIS A 148 -19.92 -6.05 -23.27
CA HIS A 148 -19.74 -6.74 -22.00
C HIS A 148 -21.09 -6.96 -21.31
N VAL A 149 -21.84 -5.87 -21.09
CA VAL A 149 -23.15 -5.91 -20.42
C VAL A 149 -24.13 -6.88 -21.11
N ARG A 150 -24.10 -6.97 -22.44
CA ARG A 150 -24.96 -7.88 -23.21
C ARG A 150 -24.52 -9.35 -23.16
N SER A 151 -23.26 -9.62 -22.86
CA SER A 151 -22.65 -10.96 -22.98
C SER A 151 -22.20 -11.58 -21.66
N THR A 152 -22.45 -10.90 -20.53
CA THR A 152 -22.09 -11.37 -19.19
C THR A 152 -23.21 -11.16 -18.18
N SER A 153 -23.24 -12.03 -17.17
CA SER A 153 -24.14 -11.88 -16.03
C SER A 153 -23.77 -10.64 -15.20
N PRO A 154 -24.75 -9.96 -14.59
CA PRO A 154 -24.48 -8.88 -13.63
C PRO A 154 -23.46 -9.28 -12.56
N GLY A 155 -22.60 -8.34 -12.15
CA GLY A 155 -21.50 -8.59 -11.22
C GLY A 155 -20.22 -9.15 -11.83
N THR A 156 -20.22 -9.52 -13.12
CA THR A 156 -18.97 -9.83 -13.85
C THR A 156 -18.20 -8.54 -14.07
N PHE A 157 -16.92 -8.52 -13.70
CA PHE A 157 -16.04 -7.38 -13.90
C PHE A 157 -15.58 -7.27 -15.35
N ALA A 158 -15.49 -6.05 -15.85
CA ALA A 158 -14.76 -5.74 -17.07
C ALA A 158 -13.52 -4.90 -16.74
N MET A 159 -12.35 -5.38 -17.16
CA MET A 159 -11.13 -4.59 -17.20
C MET A 159 -10.88 -4.17 -18.65
N ILE A 160 -11.16 -2.90 -18.96
CA ILE A 160 -10.99 -2.32 -20.29
C ILE A 160 -9.67 -1.55 -20.31
N THR A 161 -8.69 -2.06 -21.05
CA THR A 161 -7.34 -1.48 -21.11
C THR A 161 -7.15 -0.71 -22.41
N LEU A 162 -6.81 0.57 -22.28
CA LEU A 162 -6.51 1.47 -23.38
C LEU A 162 -5.06 1.31 -23.84
N GLY A 163 -4.85 1.16 -25.15
CA GLY A 163 -3.53 1.23 -25.76
C GLY A 163 -3.12 2.69 -26.04
N ASP A 164 -1.86 3.03 -25.75
CA ASP A 164 -1.34 4.36 -26.03
C ASP A 164 -0.94 4.55 -27.50
N PRO A 165 -1.31 5.67 -28.13
CA PRO A 165 -0.69 6.07 -29.38
C PRO A 165 0.79 6.43 -29.15
N PRO A 166 1.61 6.49 -30.22
CA PRO A 166 2.95 7.06 -30.14
C PRO A 166 2.92 8.46 -29.52
N ARG A 167 3.93 8.78 -28.71
CA ARG A 167 4.06 10.12 -28.12
C ARG A 167 4.32 11.16 -29.20
N ASP A 168 3.61 12.28 -29.12
CA ASP A 168 3.93 13.47 -29.90
C ASP A 168 5.16 14.17 -29.27
N PRO A 169 6.29 14.30 -30.00
CA PRO A 169 7.48 14.97 -29.48
C PRO A 169 7.25 16.46 -29.17
N ASN A 170 6.17 17.06 -29.68
CA ASN A 170 5.80 18.46 -29.44
C ASN A 170 4.65 18.61 -28.42
N ALA A 171 4.24 17.52 -27.76
CA ALA A 171 3.19 17.57 -26.75
C ALA A 171 3.52 18.59 -25.65
N THR A 172 2.48 19.27 -25.16
CA THR A 172 2.57 20.20 -24.03
C THR A 172 1.60 19.79 -22.93
N GLY A 173 1.71 20.40 -21.75
CA GLY A 173 0.81 20.06 -20.63
C GLY A 173 1.02 18.64 -20.12
N LEU A 174 -0.08 17.94 -19.82
CA LEU A 174 -0.02 16.62 -19.19
C LEU A 174 0.51 15.53 -20.14
N GLU A 175 0.24 15.64 -21.44
CA GLU A 175 0.74 14.70 -22.46
C GLU A 175 2.26 14.79 -22.66
N ALA A 176 2.90 15.89 -22.26
CA ALA A 176 4.36 16.01 -22.29
C ALA A 176 5.05 15.11 -21.25
N VAL A 177 4.34 14.74 -20.18
CA VAL A 177 4.89 13.99 -19.04
C VAL A 177 4.26 12.61 -18.88
N LEU A 178 2.98 12.46 -19.19
CA LEU A 178 2.24 11.19 -19.13
C LEU A 178 2.15 10.51 -20.50
N ALA A 179 1.62 9.30 -20.54
CA ALA A 179 1.24 8.69 -21.81
C ALA A 179 -0.08 9.32 -22.30
N PRO A 180 -0.35 9.42 -23.62
CA PRO A 180 -1.49 10.19 -24.12
C PRO A 180 -2.85 9.72 -23.58
N THR A 181 -3.09 8.41 -23.48
CA THR A 181 -4.38 7.92 -22.93
C THR A 181 -4.47 8.06 -21.42
N VAL A 182 -3.33 8.11 -20.73
CA VAL A 182 -3.28 8.44 -19.30
C VAL A 182 -3.70 9.89 -19.09
N ALA A 183 -3.11 10.83 -19.84
CA ALA A 183 -3.46 12.25 -19.78
C ALA A 183 -4.94 12.47 -20.11
N TRP A 184 -5.42 11.86 -21.19
CA TRP A 184 -6.82 11.91 -21.60
C TRP A 184 -7.80 11.43 -20.51
N LEU A 185 -7.48 10.34 -19.80
CA LEU A 185 -8.29 9.88 -18.66
C LEU A 185 -8.24 10.87 -17.48
N TYR A 186 -7.06 11.44 -17.18
CA TYR A 186 -6.92 12.44 -16.12
C TYR A 186 -7.75 13.69 -16.36
N GLU A 187 -7.86 14.09 -17.62
CA GLU A 187 -8.59 15.27 -18.09
C GLU A 187 -10.09 15.02 -18.32
N GLY A 188 -10.59 13.83 -17.98
CA GLY A 188 -12.02 13.51 -18.02
C GLY A 188 -12.52 13.03 -19.39
N GLY A 189 -11.64 12.49 -20.23
CA GLY A 189 -11.99 11.98 -21.55
C GLY A 189 -13.06 10.87 -21.57
N PHE A 190 -13.23 10.15 -20.46
CA PHE A 190 -14.36 9.25 -20.24
C PHE A 190 -14.79 9.29 -18.79
N LEU A 191 -15.98 9.85 -18.53
CA LEU A 191 -16.45 10.11 -17.18
C LEU A 191 -17.20 8.93 -16.56
N LYS A 192 -17.14 8.84 -15.23
CA LYS A 192 -17.85 7.85 -14.42
C LYS A 192 -19.33 7.75 -14.73
N GLU A 193 -20.03 8.88 -14.84
CA GLU A 193 -21.48 8.94 -15.04
C GLU A 193 -21.90 8.22 -16.32
N LYS A 194 -21.04 8.30 -17.35
CA LYS A 194 -21.26 7.56 -18.59
C LYS A 194 -21.09 6.06 -18.38
N ILE A 195 -20.10 5.63 -17.60
CA ILE A 195 -19.91 4.22 -17.27
C ILE A 195 -21.09 3.71 -16.41
N ASP A 196 -21.51 4.46 -15.39
CA ASP A 196 -22.67 4.13 -14.55
C ASP A 196 -23.95 3.98 -15.39
N SER A 197 -24.19 4.89 -16.34
CA SER A 197 -25.35 4.81 -17.24
C SER A 197 -25.30 3.60 -18.17
N LEU A 198 -24.11 3.22 -18.66
CA LEU A 198 -23.96 2.10 -19.58
C LEU A 198 -23.98 0.74 -18.86
N ALA A 199 -23.55 0.69 -17.61
CA ALA A 199 -23.28 -0.55 -16.87
C ALA A 199 -23.64 -0.43 -15.38
N PRO A 200 -24.90 -0.14 -15.01
CA PRO A 200 -25.28 0.11 -13.62
C PRO A 200 -25.09 -1.11 -12.69
N ASN A 201 -25.13 -2.33 -13.25
CA ASN A 201 -25.03 -3.59 -12.50
C ASN A 201 -23.79 -4.42 -12.86
N HIS A 202 -22.89 -3.86 -13.67
CA HIS A 202 -21.66 -4.51 -14.10
C HIS A 202 -20.47 -3.69 -13.59
N PRO A 203 -19.60 -4.25 -12.74
CA PRO A 203 -18.35 -3.62 -12.33
C PRO A 203 -17.46 -3.31 -13.55
N ILE A 204 -17.22 -2.04 -13.85
CA ILE A 204 -16.36 -1.63 -14.97
C ILE A 204 -15.16 -0.85 -14.45
N GLN A 205 -13.98 -1.25 -14.90
CA GLN A 205 -12.73 -0.51 -14.77
C GLN A 205 -12.21 -0.17 -16.17
N LEU A 206 -12.11 1.11 -16.48
CA LEU A 206 -11.42 1.64 -17.65
C LEU A 206 -10.03 2.09 -17.21
N ARG A 207 -8.97 1.54 -17.80
CA ARG A 207 -7.60 1.79 -17.33
C ARG A 207 -6.59 1.98 -18.45
N ASN A 208 -5.50 2.62 -18.07
CA ASN A 208 -4.17 2.47 -18.66
C ASN A 208 -3.18 2.18 -17.52
N ALA A 209 -1.96 1.75 -17.82
CA ALA A 209 -0.94 1.32 -16.85
C ALA A 209 -0.80 2.21 -15.60
N ALA A 210 -1.00 3.54 -15.71
CA ALA A 210 -0.81 4.49 -14.62
C ALA A 210 -2.10 5.13 -14.05
N THR A 211 -3.28 4.88 -14.64
CA THR A 211 -4.52 5.53 -14.19
C THR A 211 -5.76 4.68 -14.52
N MET A 212 -6.82 4.85 -13.75
CA MET A 212 -8.09 4.19 -14.01
C MET A 212 -9.28 5.09 -13.64
N VAL A 213 -10.37 4.90 -14.38
CA VAL A 213 -11.70 5.40 -14.08
C VAL A 213 -12.63 4.19 -13.91
N ALA A 214 -13.43 4.18 -12.86
CA ALA A 214 -14.35 3.09 -12.57
C ALA A 214 -15.76 3.60 -12.24
N ASN A 215 -16.73 2.68 -12.29
CA ASN A 215 -18.13 2.96 -11.95
C ASN A 215 -18.45 2.58 -10.51
N GLU A 216 -19.66 2.94 -10.05
CA GLU A 216 -20.10 2.63 -8.69
C GLU A 216 -20.15 1.12 -8.41
N ALA A 217 -20.63 0.35 -9.39
CA ALA A 217 -20.68 -1.11 -9.30
C ALA A 217 -19.28 -1.73 -9.08
N PHE A 218 -18.21 -1.11 -9.59
CA PHE A 218 -16.85 -1.56 -9.38
C PHE A 218 -16.44 -1.47 -7.91
N VAL A 219 -16.62 -0.32 -7.27
CA VAL A 219 -16.25 -0.15 -5.85
C VAL A 219 -17.12 -1.04 -4.95
N GLN A 220 -18.41 -1.17 -5.24
CA GLN A 220 -19.31 -2.06 -4.49
C GLN A 220 -18.93 -3.54 -4.68
N GLY A 221 -18.59 -3.93 -5.91
CA GLY A 221 -18.10 -5.27 -6.22
C GLY A 221 -16.80 -5.57 -5.47
N LEU A 222 -15.83 -4.66 -5.51
CA LEU A 222 -14.58 -4.80 -4.76
C LEU A 222 -14.86 -4.95 -3.26
N ALA A 223 -15.70 -4.10 -2.68
CA ALA A 223 -16.10 -4.24 -1.28
C ALA A 223 -16.69 -5.62 -0.93
N LYS A 224 -17.49 -6.21 -1.84
CA LYS A 224 -18.12 -7.52 -1.65
C LYS A 224 -17.10 -8.66 -1.63
N TYR A 225 -16.14 -8.65 -2.55
CA TYR A 225 -15.18 -9.76 -2.69
C TYR A 225 -13.88 -9.55 -1.88
N TYR A 226 -13.52 -8.31 -1.54
CA TYR A 226 -12.19 -7.91 -1.07
C TYR A 226 -12.22 -7.34 0.37
N GLY A 227 -13.40 -7.19 0.99
CA GLY A 227 -13.54 -6.87 2.43
C GLY A 227 -13.35 -5.40 2.83
N LYS A 228 -13.22 -5.15 4.15
CA LYS A 228 -13.25 -3.82 4.78
C LYS A 228 -12.06 -2.91 4.41
N ALA A 229 -10.86 -3.49 4.26
CA ALA A 229 -9.64 -2.75 3.89
C ALA A 229 -9.79 -2.02 2.55
N THR A 230 -10.54 -2.60 1.61
CA THR A 230 -10.84 -1.99 0.31
C THR A 230 -11.79 -0.80 0.42
N LYS A 231 -12.71 -0.80 1.40
CA LYS A 231 -13.65 0.31 1.62
C LYS A 231 -12.99 1.54 2.25
N GLU A 232 -12.03 1.31 3.14
CA GLU A 232 -11.30 2.37 3.84
C GLU A 232 -10.12 2.87 3.00
N GLY A 233 -9.54 1.96 2.20
CA GLY A 233 -8.36 2.20 1.38
C GLY A 233 -8.64 2.67 -0.05
N MET A 234 -9.84 2.54 -0.59
CA MET A 234 -10.16 2.95 -1.95
C MET A 234 -11.38 3.86 -2.00
N HIS A 235 -11.24 4.98 -2.70
CA HIS A 235 -12.33 5.91 -2.98
C HIS A 235 -12.23 6.38 -4.43
N MET A 236 -13.34 6.85 -4.99
CA MET A 236 -13.34 7.52 -6.27
C MET A 236 -13.48 9.02 -6.05
N ASP A 237 -12.79 9.83 -6.84
CA ASP A 237 -13.15 11.24 -6.96
C ASP A 237 -14.38 11.43 -7.87
N GLU A 238 -14.81 12.68 -8.02
CA GLU A 238 -16.01 13.04 -8.79
C GLU A 238 -15.95 12.56 -10.26
N MET A 239 -14.74 12.38 -10.82
CA MET A 239 -14.57 11.90 -12.19
C MET A 239 -14.56 10.36 -12.27
N GLY A 240 -14.63 9.67 -11.14
CA GLY A 240 -14.50 8.22 -11.01
C GLY A 240 -13.07 7.71 -11.00
N ARG A 241 -12.08 8.60 -10.85
CA ARG A 241 -10.68 8.15 -10.76
C ARG A 241 -10.50 7.45 -9.44
N VAL A 242 -10.03 6.21 -9.49
CA VAL A 242 -9.81 5.41 -8.29
C VAL A 242 -8.55 5.91 -7.59
N ARG A 243 -8.71 6.21 -6.31
CA ARG A 243 -7.65 6.69 -5.42
C ARG A 243 -7.49 5.66 -4.30
N GLU A 244 -6.28 5.13 -4.20
CA GLU A 244 -5.91 4.25 -3.12
C GLU A 244 -5.29 5.10 -2.01
N ASN A 245 -6.02 5.29 -0.90
CA ASN A 245 -5.53 5.90 0.33
C ASN A 245 -5.22 4.80 1.33
N ILE A 246 -4.00 4.27 1.33
CA ILE A 246 -3.57 3.47 2.46
C ILE A 246 -3.19 4.46 3.57
N ARG A 247 -4.14 4.82 4.45
CA ARG A 247 -3.76 5.34 5.77
C ARG A 247 -3.12 4.19 6.51
N GLN A 248 -1.80 4.08 6.40
CA GLN A 248 -1.07 2.98 7.00
C GLN A 248 -0.85 3.16 8.51
N TYR A 249 -1.19 4.34 9.06
CA TYR A 249 -1.08 4.66 10.48
C TYR A 249 -2.18 5.67 10.90
N ASP A 250 -3.10 5.23 11.75
CA ASP A 250 -3.86 6.09 12.69
C ASP A 250 -3.33 5.80 14.12
#